data_AF-A0A938W875-F1
#
_entry.id   AF-A0A938W875-F1
#
_cell.length_a   1.000
_cell.length_b   1.000
_cell.length_c   1.000
_cell.angle_alpha   90.00
_cell.angle_beta   90.00
_cell.angle_gamma   90.00
#
_symmetry.space_group_name_H-M   'P 1'
#
loop_
_entity.id
_entity.type
_entity.pdbx_description
1 polymer ?
#
loop_
_entity_poly.entity_id
_entity_poly.type
_entity_poly.pdbx_seq_one_letter_code
_entity_poly.pdbx_strand_id
1 'polypeptide(L)'
;MSEPTAAAAVTTAELRELLETGNYDAVKLLLKPVQEVDIAEAIGGLPRTLQALAFRLLPKDEAIAVYEYLEPSVQQTLLERLRSSEVLELVEEMSPDDRVDLFDELPAKVVRRLLAELSPAERRVTAQLLGYAPETAGRLMTTEFIDLKEFHSVAQALTIVRRRARDTETIYALYVT
;
A
#
# COMPACT_ATOMS: atom_id res chain seq x y z
N MET A 1 -27.57 -28.10 -18.16
CA MET A 1 -26.58 -28.51 -17.15
C MET A 1 -25.67 -27.32 -16.95
N SER A 2 -25.92 -26.58 -15.88
CA SER A 2 -25.24 -25.32 -15.58
C SER A 2 -23.95 -25.64 -14.84
N GLU A 3 -22.82 -25.23 -15.39
CA GLU A 3 -21.57 -25.16 -14.63
C GLU A 3 -21.65 -23.95 -13.68
N PRO A 4 -21.28 -24.10 -12.39
CA PRO A 4 -21.21 -22.99 -11.46
C PRO A 4 -19.86 -22.28 -11.63
N THR A 5 -19.82 -21.15 -12.32
CA THR A 5 -18.64 -20.27 -12.34
C THR A 5 -18.59 -19.48 -11.02
N ALA A 6 -18.23 -20.16 -9.93
CA ALA A 6 -17.91 -19.54 -8.64
C ALA A 6 -16.39 -19.33 -8.55
N ALA A 7 -15.86 -18.41 -9.35
CA ALA A 7 -14.49 -17.94 -9.25
C ALA A 7 -14.50 -16.57 -8.55
N ALA A 8 -14.08 -16.56 -7.28
CA ALA A 8 -13.85 -15.43 -6.36
C ALA A 8 -14.23 -14.02 -6.87
N ALA A 9 -15.50 -13.63 -6.72
CA ALA A 9 -15.88 -12.23 -6.81
C ALA A 9 -15.29 -11.49 -5.59
N VAL A 10 -14.44 -10.49 -5.83
CA VAL A 10 -13.97 -9.60 -4.75
C VAL A 10 -15.15 -8.83 -4.23
N THR A 11 -15.44 -8.99 -2.94
CA THR A 11 -16.50 -8.19 -2.32
C THR A 11 -15.94 -6.79 -2.03
N THR A 12 -16.64 -5.73 -2.48
CA THR A 12 -16.30 -4.34 -2.11
C THR A 12 -16.06 -4.15 -0.61
N ALA A 13 -16.80 -4.89 0.22
CA ALA A 13 -16.66 -4.87 1.68
C ALA A 13 -15.30 -5.39 2.16
N GLU A 14 -14.81 -6.51 1.61
CA GLU A 14 -13.51 -7.09 1.96
C GLU A 14 -12.38 -6.18 1.48
N LEU A 15 -12.47 -5.70 0.24
CA LEU A 15 -11.49 -4.76 -0.32
C LEU A 15 -11.41 -3.47 0.54
N ARG A 16 -12.57 -2.96 0.98
CA ARG A 16 -12.64 -1.78 1.85
C ARG A 16 -11.95 -2.02 3.18
N GLU A 17 -12.24 -3.14 3.84
CA GLU A 17 -11.67 -3.46 5.16
C GLU A 17 -10.14 -3.54 5.10
N LEU A 18 -9.59 -4.21 4.07
CA LEU A 18 -8.14 -4.33 3.90
C LEU A 18 -7.47 -2.97 3.64
N LEU A 19 -8.12 -2.09 2.87
CA LEU A 19 -7.61 -0.74 2.61
C LEU A 19 -7.67 0.16 3.85
N GLU A 20 -8.74 0.05 4.66
CA GLU A 20 -8.89 0.83 5.90
C GLU A 20 -7.95 0.34 7.02
N THR A 21 -7.59 -0.94 7.00
CA THR A 21 -6.62 -1.53 7.95
C THR A 21 -5.16 -1.38 7.52
N GLY A 22 -4.91 -0.84 6.32
CA GLY A 22 -3.56 -0.64 5.77
C GLY A 22 -2.86 -1.93 5.32
N ASN A 23 -3.60 -3.03 5.15
CA ASN A 23 -3.01 -4.31 4.74
C ASN A 23 -2.93 -4.40 3.21
N TYR A 24 -1.99 -3.67 2.62
CA TYR A 24 -1.86 -3.53 1.17
C TYR A 24 -1.40 -4.80 0.47
N ASP A 25 -0.59 -5.62 1.12
CA ASP A 25 -0.21 -6.95 0.61
C ASP A 25 -1.42 -7.86 0.44
N ALA A 26 -2.31 -7.89 1.44
CA ALA A 26 -3.55 -8.66 1.32
C ALA A 26 -4.45 -8.12 0.20
N VAL A 27 -4.47 -6.80 -0.04
CA VAL A 27 -5.19 -6.21 -1.18
C VAL A 27 -4.60 -6.71 -2.51
N LYS A 28 -3.29 -6.63 -2.69
CA LYS A 28 -2.62 -7.12 -3.91
C LYS A 28 -2.92 -8.61 -4.15
N LEU A 29 -2.82 -9.43 -3.09
CA LEU A 29 -3.12 -10.86 -3.16
C LEU A 29 -4.58 -11.16 -3.49
N LEU A 30 -5.50 -10.35 -2.95
CA LEU A 30 -6.93 -10.46 -3.21
C LEU A 30 -7.26 -10.13 -4.65
N LEU A 31 -6.63 -9.10 -5.23
CA LEU A 31 -6.94 -8.61 -6.58
C LEU A 31 -6.30 -9.47 -7.69
N LYS A 32 -5.12 -10.06 -7.44
CA LYS A 32 -4.34 -10.80 -8.45
C LYS A 32 -5.08 -11.94 -9.19
N PRO A 33 -5.92 -12.78 -8.55
CA PRO A 33 -6.61 -13.87 -9.25
C PRO A 33 -7.94 -13.46 -9.91
N VAL A 34 -8.32 -12.18 -9.84
CA VAL A 34 -9.68 -11.71 -10.11
C VAL A 34 -9.78 -11.10 -11.49
N GLN A 35 -10.93 -11.22 -12.14
CA GLN A 35 -11.15 -10.61 -13.46
C GLN A 35 -11.25 -9.08 -13.34
N GLU A 36 -10.78 -8.38 -14.37
CA GLU A 36 -10.66 -6.92 -14.38
C GLU A 36 -12.03 -6.23 -14.23
N VAL A 37 -13.09 -6.87 -14.74
CA VAL A 37 -14.48 -6.42 -14.59
C VAL A 37 -14.92 -6.43 -13.13
N ASP A 38 -14.64 -7.51 -12.41
CA ASP A 38 -15.03 -7.67 -11.01
C ASP A 38 -14.22 -6.73 -10.11
N ILE A 39 -12.94 -6.51 -10.44
CA ILE A 39 -12.10 -5.51 -9.77
C ILE A 39 -12.67 -4.10 -9.98
N ALA A 40 -13.09 -3.76 -11.21
CA ALA A 40 -13.68 -2.47 -11.52
C ALA A 40 -14.99 -2.24 -10.74
N GLU A 41 -15.85 -3.26 -10.64
CA GLU A 41 -17.07 -3.19 -9.84
C GLU A 41 -16.75 -3.01 -8.35
N ALA A 42 -15.80 -3.80 -7.82
CA ALA A 42 -15.37 -3.71 -6.44
C ALA A 42 -14.83 -2.31 -6.09
N ILE A 43 -13.94 -1.76 -6.94
CA ILE A 43 -13.41 -0.40 -6.82
C ILE A 43 -14.53 0.63 -6.92
N GLY A 44 -15.44 0.51 -7.89
CA GLY A 44 -16.55 1.45 -8.09
C GLY A 44 -17.43 1.62 -6.83
N GLY A 45 -17.60 0.57 -6.04
CA GLY A 45 -18.34 0.60 -4.78
C GLY A 45 -17.61 1.25 -3.59
N LEU A 46 -16.31 1.54 -3.70
CA LEU A 46 -15.53 2.13 -2.61
C LEU A 46 -15.81 3.63 -2.42
N PRO A 47 -15.57 4.19 -1.22
CA PRO A 47 -15.42 5.63 -1.03
C PRO A 47 -14.35 6.21 -1.97
N ARG A 48 -14.57 7.43 -2.49
CA ARG A 48 -13.74 8.07 -3.51
C ARG A 48 -12.24 8.07 -3.21
N THR A 49 -11.86 8.23 -1.94
CA THR A 49 -10.45 8.23 -1.52
C THR A 49 -9.83 6.83 -1.64
N LEU A 50 -10.57 5.80 -1.24
CA LEU A 50 -10.14 4.40 -1.32
C LEU A 50 -10.15 3.88 -2.77
N GLN A 51 -11.02 4.41 -3.64
CA GLN A 51 -10.99 4.12 -5.08
C GLN A 51 -9.62 4.43 -5.68
N ALA A 52 -9.09 5.63 -5.38
CA ALA A 52 -7.79 6.06 -5.91
C ALA A 52 -6.62 5.27 -5.32
N LEU A 53 -6.76 4.74 -4.10
CA LEU A 53 -5.75 3.90 -3.47
C LEU A 53 -5.75 2.49 -4.07
N ALA A 54 -6.91 1.84 -4.10
CA ALA A 54 -7.09 0.52 -4.72
C ALA A 54 -6.60 0.51 -6.17
N PHE A 55 -6.95 1.54 -6.93
CA PHE A 55 -6.53 1.67 -8.32
C PHE A 55 -5.01 1.82 -8.48
N ARG A 56 -4.30 2.41 -7.51
CA ARG A 56 -2.83 2.52 -7.57
C ARG A 56 -2.10 1.24 -7.16
N LEU A 57 -2.74 0.39 -6.36
CA LEU A 57 -2.16 -0.89 -5.93
C LEU A 57 -2.23 -1.95 -7.04
N LEU A 58 -2.99 -1.70 -8.11
CA LEU A 58 -3.05 -2.56 -9.26
C LEU A 58 -1.75 -2.49 -10.07
N PRO A 59 -1.27 -3.64 -10.58
CA PRO A 59 -0.20 -3.68 -11.56
C PRO A 59 -0.54 -2.81 -12.77
N LYS A 60 0.46 -2.17 -13.37
CA LYS A 60 0.23 -1.20 -14.46
C LYS A 60 -0.64 -1.73 -15.61
N ASP A 61 -0.40 -2.97 -16.05
CA ASP A 61 -1.12 -3.56 -17.17
C ASP A 61 -2.57 -3.88 -16.80
N GLU A 62 -2.81 -4.37 -15.59
CA GLU A 62 -4.15 -4.63 -15.04
C GLU A 62 -4.92 -3.32 -14.79
N ALA A 63 -4.25 -2.29 -14.27
CA ALA A 63 -4.86 -0.98 -14.00
C ALA A 63 -5.44 -0.36 -15.27
N ILE A 64 -4.80 -0.54 -16.43
CA ILE A 64 -5.31 -0.06 -17.72
C ILE A 64 -6.60 -0.80 -18.08
N ALA A 65 -6.59 -2.13 -18.01
CA ALA A 65 -7.76 -2.95 -18.33
C ALA A 65 -8.93 -2.67 -17.36
N VAL A 66 -8.67 -2.61 -16.06
CA VAL A 66 -9.66 -2.25 -15.03
C VAL A 66 -10.24 -0.86 -15.28
N TYR A 67 -9.40 0.11 -15.65
CA TYR A 67 -9.87 1.48 -15.91
C TYR A 67 -10.93 1.54 -17.02
N GLU A 68 -10.78 0.73 -18.07
CA GLU A 68 -11.74 0.68 -19.18
C GLU A 68 -13.12 0.16 -18.75
N TYR A 69 -13.17 -0.69 -17.71
CA TYR A 69 -14.41 -1.23 -17.16
C TYR A 69 -15.07 -0.34 -16.09
N LEU A 70 -14.37 0.67 -15.57
CA LEU A 70 -14.93 1.59 -14.57
C LEU A 70 -16.01 2.50 -15.16
N GLU A 71 -17.02 2.84 -14.35
CA GLU A 71 -18.00 3.85 -14.74
C GLU A 71 -17.34 5.22 -15.00
N PRO A 72 -17.83 6.02 -15.96
CA PRO A 72 -17.25 7.32 -16.30
C PRO A 72 -17.13 8.29 -15.12
N SER A 73 -18.06 8.21 -14.16
CA SER A 73 -18.07 9.01 -12.93
C SER A 73 -16.88 8.66 -12.00
N VAL A 74 -16.54 7.37 -11.92
CA VAL A 74 -15.42 6.84 -11.15
C VAL A 74 -14.11 7.17 -11.86
N GLN A 75 -14.03 6.99 -13.18
CA GLN A 75 -12.89 7.39 -14.01
C GLN A 75 -12.53 8.87 -13.80
N GLN A 76 -13.52 9.77 -13.86
CA GLN A 76 -13.30 11.20 -13.60
C GLN A 76 -12.81 11.47 -12.17
N THR A 77 -13.44 10.83 -11.18
CA THR A 77 -13.06 10.95 -9.77
C THR A 77 -11.62 10.50 -9.56
N LEU A 78 -11.20 9.39 -10.19
CA LEU A 78 -9.81 8.92 -10.15
C LEU A 78 -8.87 9.96 -10.75
N LEU A 79 -9.18 10.51 -11.93
CA LEU A 79 -8.33 11.52 -12.55
C LEU A 79 -8.15 12.79 -11.70
N GLU A 80 -9.18 13.18 -10.95
CA GLU A 80 -9.14 14.30 -10.01
C GLU A 80 -8.36 13.96 -8.74
N ARG A 81 -8.68 12.83 -8.10
CA ARG A 81 -8.10 12.40 -6.80
C ARG A 81 -6.68 11.93 -6.92
N LEU A 82 -6.30 11.32 -8.04
CA LEU A 82 -4.90 11.01 -8.35
C LEU A 82 -4.03 12.29 -8.38
N ARG A 83 -4.62 13.50 -8.39
CA ARG A 83 -3.92 14.79 -8.34
C ARG A 83 -4.05 15.53 -6.99
N SER A 84 -4.82 15.02 -6.02
CA SER A 84 -5.08 15.70 -4.75
C SER A 84 -4.15 15.27 -3.61
N SER A 85 -4.00 16.14 -2.59
CA SER A 85 -3.18 15.93 -1.38
C SER A 85 -3.65 14.78 -0.48
N GLU A 86 -4.91 14.37 -0.53
CA GLU A 86 -5.42 13.24 0.29
C GLU A 86 -4.71 11.91 -0.01
N VAL A 87 -4.25 11.74 -1.24
CA VAL A 87 -3.43 10.59 -1.62
C VAL A 87 -2.09 10.64 -0.91
N LEU A 88 -1.50 11.84 -0.81
CA LEU A 88 -0.19 12.01 -0.25
C LEU A 88 -0.19 11.58 1.22
N GLU A 89 -1.21 11.97 1.98
CA GLU A 89 -1.37 11.58 3.38
C GLU A 89 -1.40 10.05 3.52
N LEU A 90 -2.17 9.36 2.67
CA LEU A 90 -2.19 7.89 2.67
C LEU A 90 -0.83 7.30 2.32
N VAL A 91 -0.15 7.81 1.29
CA VAL A 91 1.18 7.35 0.88
C VAL A 91 2.21 7.60 1.99
N GLU A 92 2.10 8.69 2.75
CA GLU A 92 2.94 8.98 3.91
C GLU A 92 2.69 8.01 5.08
N GLU A 93 1.46 7.54 5.25
CA GLU A 93 1.10 6.56 6.28
C GLU A 93 1.47 5.11 5.91
N MET A 94 1.77 4.81 4.64
CA MET A 94 2.23 3.48 4.23
C MET A 94 3.60 3.15 4.84
N SER A 95 3.82 1.87 5.14
CA SER A 95 5.15 1.39 5.50
C SER A 95 6.16 1.69 4.36
N PRO A 96 7.44 1.88 4.69
CA PRO A 96 8.47 2.21 3.72
C PRO A 96 8.59 1.25 2.53
N ASP A 97 8.46 -0.05 2.80
CA ASP A 97 8.52 -1.14 1.84
C ASP A 97 7.29 -1.18 0.93
N ASP A 98 6.08 -1.12 1.50
CA ASP A 98 4.85 -1.06 0.70
C ASP A 98 4.81 0.16 -0.22
N ARG A 99 5.33 1.29 0.26
CA ARG A 99 5.41 2.54 -0.52
C ARG A 99 6.35 2.40 -1.71
N VAL A 100 7.47 1.69 -1.55
CA VAL A 100 8.44 1.48 -2.62
C VAL A 100 7.86 0.54 -3.67
N ASP A 101 7.18 -0.52 -3.24
CA ASP A 101 6.44 -1.42 -4.14
C ASP A 101 5.37 -0.67 -4.94
N LEU A 102 4.59 0.18 -4.27
CA LEU A 102 3.62 1.06 -4.93
C LEU A 102 4.30 1.92 -6.00
N PHE A 103 5.48 2.47 -5.70
CA PHE A 103 6.18 3.35 -6.62
C PHE A 103 6.76 2.62 -7.84
N ASP A 104 7.02 1.32 -7.73
CA ASP A 104 7.48 0.50 -8.85
C ASP A 104 6.39 0.28 -9.91
N GLU A 105 5.12 0.27 -9.49
CA GLU A 105 3.97 0.13 -10.39
C GLU A 105 3.55 1.47 -11.05
N LEU A 106 4.04 2.60 -10.52
CA LEU A 106 3.63 3.93 -10.97
C LEU A 106 4.55 4.51 -12.07
N PRO A 107 4.00 5.28 -13.02
CA PRO A 107 4.81 6.00 -13.99
C PRO A 107 5.80 6.96 -13.32
N ALA A 108 7.04 7.01 -13.82
CA ALA A 108 8.13 7.83 -13.25
C ALA A 108 7.79 9.33 -13.04
N LYS A 109 6.82 9.88 -13.77
CA LYS A 109 6.35 11.27 -13.55
C LYS A 109 5.51 11.39 -12.27
N VAL A 110 4.68 10.38 -11.97
CA VAL A 110 3.84 10.34 -10.77
C VAL A 110 4.71 10.10 -9.54
N VAL A 111 5.63 9.13 -9.61
CA VAL A 111 6.60 8.83 -8.53
C VAL A 111 7.39 10.09 -8.16
N ARG A 112 7.95 10.81 -9.16
CA ARG A 112 8.69 12.06 -8.91
C ARG A 112 7.86 13.13 -8.21
N ARG A 113 6.57 13.24 -8.53
CA ARG A 113 5.68 14.20 -7.88
C ARG A 113 5.42 13.78 -6.42
N LEU A 114 5.01 12.53 -6.20
CA LEU A 114 4.72 12.02 -4.86
C LEU A 114 5.95 12.10 -3.95
N LEU A 115 7.13 11.65 -4.43
CA LEU A 115 8.40 11.79 -3.69
C LEU A 115 8.71 13.24 -3.31
N ALA A 116 8.43 14.20 -4.20
CA ALA A 116 8.68 15.62 -3.95
C ALA A 116 7.70 16.25 -2.95
N GLU A 117 6.56 15.61 -2.73
CA GLU A 117 5.52 16.05 -1.80
C GLU A 117 5.64 15.36 -0.43
N LEU A 118 6.24 14.15 -0.34
CA LEU A 118 6.51 13.46 0.93
C LEU A 118 7.30 14.33 1.91
N SER A 119 7.04 14.15 3.21
CA SER A 119 7.81 14.72 4.29
C SER A 119 9.31 14.38 4.15
N PRO A 120 10.22 15.24 4.65
CA PRO A 120 11.66 15.02 4.50
C PRO A 120 12.15 13.68 5.08
N ALA A 121 11.51 13.19 6.15
CA ALA A 121 11.84 11.91 6.77
C ALA A 121 11.42 10.75 5.86
N GLU A 122 10.15 10.73 5.46
CA GLU A 122 9.57 9.69 4.60
C GLU A 122 10.26 9.62 3.24
N ARG A 123 10.53 10.77 2.62
CA ARG A 123 11.26 10.86 1.36
C ARG A 123 12.64 10.24 1.46
N ARG A 124 13.37 10.49 2.56
CA ARG A 124 14.73 9.98 2.73
C ARG A 124 14.75 8.47 2.80
N VAL A 125 13.86 7.88 3.62
CA VAL A 125 13.72 6.43 3.76
C VAL A 125 13.31 5.81 2.43
N THR A 126 12.27 6.34 1.78
CA THR A 126 11.76 5.84 0.50
C THR A 126 12.83 5.89 -0.60
N ALA A 127 13.57 7.00 -0.70
CA ALA A 127 14.63 7.15 -1.69
C ALA A 127 15.81 6.19 -1.43
N GLN A 128 16.11 5.90 -0.17
CA GLN A 128 17.11 4.89 0.19
C GLN A 128 16.68 3.50 -0.30
N LEU A 129 15.43 3.11 -0.03
CA LEU A 129 14.89 1.82 -0.46
C LEU A 129 14.81 1.68 -1.98
N LEU A 130 14.35 2.73 -2.68
CA LEU A 130 14.35 2.82 -4.14
C LEU A 130 15.76 2.72 -4.76
N GLY A 131 16.80 3.04 -4.00
CA GLY A 131 18.19 2.96 -4.43
C GLY A 131 18.75 1.54 -4.46
N TYR A 132 18.14 0.59 -3.76
CA TYR A 132 18.51 -0.82 -3.85
C TYR A 132 17.91 -1.46 -5.11
N ALA A 133 18.62 -2.41 -5.72
CA ALA A 133 18.10 -3.13 -6.88
C ALA A 133 16.85 -3.96 -6.52
N PRO A 134 15.90 -4.16 -7.45
CA PRO A 134 14.76 -5.06 -7.27
C PRO A 134 15.18 -6.44 -6.77
N GLU A 135 14.33 -7.10 -5.99
CA GLU A 135 14.56 -8.45 -5.43
C GLU A 135 15.79 -8.59 -4.50
N THR A 136 16.33 -7.48 -3.99
CA THR A 136 17.40 -7.52 -2.99
C THR A 136 16.85 -7.35 -1.57
N ALA A 137 17.59 -7.85 -0.57
CA ALA A 137 17.21 -7.68 0.84
C ALA A 137 16.99 -6.21 1.21
N GLY A 138 17.78 -5.28 0.65
CA GLY A 138 17.60 -3.85 0.89
C GLY A 138 16.33 -3.27 0.25
N ARG A 139 15.84 -3.86 -0.84
CA ARG A 139 14.59 -3.45 -1.50
C ARG A 139 13.35 -3.93 -0.75
N LEU A 140 13.42 -5.16 -0.23
CA LEU A 140 12.31 -5.85 0.43
C LEU A 140 12.23 -5.58 1.95
N MET A 141 13.21 -4.88 2.53
CA MET A 141 13.21 -4.61 3.97
C MET A 141 12.37 -3.38 4.31
N THR A 142 11.77 -3.42 5.50
CA THR A 142 11.22 -2.24 6.15
C THR A 142 12.21 -1.64 7.15
N THR A 143 12.16 -0.32 7.34
CA THR A 143 12.92 0.37 8.40
C THR A 143 12.14 0.51 9.71
N GLU A 144 10.89 0.04 9.74
CA GLU A 144 9.99 0.14 10.89
C GLU A 144 10.16 -1.03 11.87
N PHE A 145 11.32 -1.10 12.51
CA PHE A 145 11.63 -2.11 13.51
C PHE A 145 11.99 -1.51 14.88
N ILE A 146 11.88 -2.32 15.93
CA ILE A 146 12.27 -1.92 17.29
C ILE A 146 13.73 -2.32 17.55
N ASP A 147 14.57 -1.29 17.70
CA ASP A 147 15.94 -1.40 18.24
C ASP A 147 15.96 -1.17 19.75
N LEU A 148 16.63 -2.06 20.48
CA LEU A 148 16.90 -2.00 21.91
C LEU A 148 18.41 -1.99 22.17
N LYS A 149 18.82 -1.53 23.35
CA LYS A 149 20.21 -1.53 23.80
C LYS A 149 20.44 -2.59 24.86
N GLU A 150 21.65 -3.16 24.88
CA GLU A 150 22.05 -4.23 25.82
C GLU A 150 21.84 -3.85 27.30
N PHE A 151 21.89 -2.55 27.61
CA PHE A 151 21.72 -2.04 28.98
C PHE A 151 20.25 -1.81 29.38
N HIS A 152 19.28 -2.01 28.49
CA HIS A 152 17.87 -1.87 28.85
C HIS A 152 17.41 -3.06 29.71
N SER A 153 16.82 -2.75 30.86
CA SER A 153 16.05 -3.74 31.63
C SER A 153 14.77 -4.15 30.88
N VAL A 154 14.21 -5.29 31.23
CA VAL A 154 12.93 -5.78 30.67
C VAL A 154 11.81 -4.73 30.79
N ALA A 155 11.74 -4.01 31.91
CA ALA A 155 10.74 -2.96 32.10
C ALA A 155 10.92 -1.78 31.12
N GLN A 156 12.16 -1.38 30.86
CA GLN A 156 12.48 -0.33 29.89
C GLN A 156 12.18 -0.79 28.47
N ALA A 157 12.58 -2.02 28.12
CA ALA A 157 12.28 -2.62 26.82
C ALA A 157 10.77 -2.67 26.56
N LEU A 158 9.97 -3.17 27.50
CA LEU A 158 8.51 -3.19 27.38
C LEU A 158 7.90 -1.78 27.25
N THR A 159 8.49 -0.79 27.90
CA THR A 159 8.04 0.61 27.76
C THR A 159 8.31 1.13 26.34
N ILE A 160 9.49 0.82 25.77
CA ILE A 160 9.84 1.18 24.39
C ILE A 160 8.90 0.48 23.41
N VAL A 161 8.68 -0.83 23.59
CA VAL A 161 7.78 -1.62 22.75
C VAL A 161 6.37 -1.04 22.76
N ARG A 162 5.78 -0.79 23.94
CA ARG A 162 4.44 -0.20 24.03
C ARG A 162 4.32 1.15 23.34
N ARG A 163 5.38 1.96 23.37
CA ARG A 163 5.39 3.28 22.72
C ARG A 163 5.49 3.18 21.21
N ARG A 164 6.24 2.21 20.68
CA ARG A 164 6.56 2.07 19.24
C ARG A 164 5.74 0.99 18.52
N ALA A 165 4.91 0.24 19.24
CA ALA A 165 4.15 -0.89 18.68
C ALA A 165 3.22 -0.49 17.52
N ARG A 166 2.85 0.79 17.40
CA ARG A 166 2.02 1.29 16.30
C ARG A 166 2.81 1.66 15.04
N ASP A 167 4.11 1.91 15.20
CA ASP A 167 4.99 2.43 14.16
C ASP A 167 6.03 1.35 13.78
N THR A 168 5.67 0.08 13.93
CA THR A 168 6.56 -1.05 13.67
C THR A 168 5.83 -2.17 12.98
N GLU A 169 6.53 -2.83 12.07
CA GLU A 169 6.05 -4.00 11.34
C GLU A 169 5.75 -5.18 12.28
N THR A 170 6.61 -5.40 13.28
CA THR A 170 6.41 -6.50 14.23
C THR A 170 7.02 -6.22 15.60
N ILE A 171 6.33 -6.70 16.63
CA ILE A 171 6.81 -6.69 18.03
C ILE A 171 7.28 -8.07 18.51
N TYR A 172 7.20 -9.10 17.66
CA TYR A 172 7.57 -10.47 18.02
C TYR A 172 9.09 -10.70 17.97
N ALA A 173 9.80 -9.91 17.16
CA ALA A 173 11.25 -9.89 17.10
C ALA A 173 11.75 -8.50 17.51
N LEU A 174 12.67 -8.45 18.48
CA LEU A 174 13.29 -7.21 18.96
C LEU A 174 14.79 -7.33 18.72
N TYR A 175 15.37 -6.32 18.08
CA TYR A 175 16.79 -6.31 17.76
C TYR A 175 17.57 -5.61 18.85
N VAL A 176 18.78 -6.09 19.13
CA VAL A 176 19.70 -5.47 20.10
C VAL A 176 20.95 -5.02 19.35
N THR A 177 21.31 -3.74 19.51
CA THR A 177 22.51 -3.15 18.88
C THR A 177 23.33 -2.30 19.83
#